data_AF-A0A8T2Z0M8-F1
#
_entry.id   AF-A0A8T2Z0M8-F1
#
_cell.length_a   1.000
_cell.length_b   1.000
_cell.length_c   1.000
_cell.angle_alpha   90.00
_cell.angle_beta   90.00
_cell.angle_gamma   90.00
#
_symmetry.space_group_name_H-M   'P 1'
#
loop_
_entity.id
_entity.type
_entity.pdbx_description
1 polymer ?
#
loop_
_entity_poly.entity_id
_entity_poly.type
_entity_poly.pdbx_seq_one_letter_code
_entity_poly.pdbx_strand_id
1 'polypeptide(L)'
;MGRRKIEIEMVKDSNSRQVTFSKRRTGVFKKANELATLCGVQIAIIVFSPGGKPFSFGHPNVEFVAQRFLNRDKKPKVSAGSLVDSQREARLEKLNSQLNDILRKLHYERKRGELLEKAMKLKGSEPKLIGELNLDELRKMKGELEELHEKLRGRVTEMEASSSLLLLSKKPTREKHQS
;
A
#
# COMPACT_ATOMS: atom_id res chain seq x y z
N MET A 1 37.86 -8.27 -31.90
CA MET A 1 38.10 -9.68 -31.53
C MET A 1 36.77 -10.32 -31.12
N GLY A 2 36.28 -11.33 -31.86
CA GLY A 2 35.01 -12.00 -31.57
C GLY A 2 35.05 -12.95 -30.38
N ARG A 3 33.92 -13.57 -30.05
CA ARG A 3 33.78 -14.53 -28.95
C ARG A 3 34.47 -15.85 -29.32
N ARG A 4 35.44 -16.30 -28.51
CA ARG A 4 36.14 -17.59 -28.70
C ARG A 4 35.73 -18.58 -27.60
N LYS A 5 35.71 -19.87 -27.93
CA LYS A 5 35.57 -20.93 -26.93
C LYS A 5 36.80 -20.92 -26.01
N ILE A 6 36.58 -21.07 -24.72
CA ILE A 6 37.62 -21.13 -23.69
C ILE A 6 37.36 -22.32 -22.77
N GLU A 7 38.42 -22.85 -22.16
CA GLU A 7 38.32 -23.92 -21.18
C GLU A 7 37.75 -23.41 -19.84
N ILE A 8 37.16 -24.32 -19.06
CA ILE A 8 36.63 -24.01 -17.73
C ILE A 8 37.72 -24.25 -16.69
N GLU A 9 38.72 -23.36 -16.70
CA GLU A 9 39.83 -23.32 -15.76
C GLU A 9 40.06 -21.90 -15.24
N MET A 10 41.00 -21.74 -14.31
CA MET A 10 41.35 -20.42 -13.79
C MET A 10 42.02 -19.58 -14.88
N VAL A 11 41.41 -18.43 -15.21
CA VAL A 11 42.01 -17.45 -16.13
C VAL A 11 43.32 -16.94 -15.52
N LYS A 12 44.44 -17.24 -16.19
CA LYS A 12 45.81 -16.97 -15.69
C LYS A 12 46.11 -15.47 -15.64
N ASP A 13 45.83 -14.76 -16.73
CA ASP A 13 46.03 -13.31 -16.81
C ASP A 13 45.07 -12.55 -15.88
N SER A 14 45.62 -11.70 -15.01
CA SER A 14 44.87 -11.01 -13.96
C SER A 14 43.86 -10.00 -14.52
N ASN A 15 44.25 -9.26 -15.56
CA ASN A 15 43.39 -8.28 -16.22
C ASN A 15 42.21 -8.97 -16.91
N SER A 16 42.49 -10.01 -17.70
CA SER A 16 41.47 -10.84 -18.34
C SER A 16 40.56 -11.52 -17.32
N ARG A 17 41.10 -11.97 -16.19
CA ARG A 17 40.33 -12.56 -15.09
C ARG A 17 39.36 -11.54 -14.48
N GLN A 18 39.82 -10.31 -14.23
CA GLN A 18 38.98 -9.24 -13.67
C GLN A 18 37.85 -8.83 -14.63
N VAL A 19 38.15 -8.69 -15.91
CA VAL A 19 37.15 -8.38 -16.95
C VAL A 19 36.16 -9.54 -17.10
N THR A 20 36.65 -10.78 -17.10
CA THR A 20 35.81 -11.98 -17.21
C THR A 20 34.89 -12.13 -16.01
N PHE A 21 35.39 -11.94 -14.79
CA PHE A 21 34.57 -11.90 -13.57
C PHE A 21 33.44 -10.89 -13.70
N SER A 22 33.77 -9.65 -14.07
CA SER A 22 32.78 -8.57 -14.19
C SER A 22 31.69 -8.89 -15.20
N LYS A 23 32.06 -9.40 -16.39
CA LYS A 23 31.11 -9.76 -17.44
C LYS A 23 30.27 -10.99 -17.06
N ARG A 24 30.89 -12.05 -16.54
CA ARG A 24 30.19 -13.29 -16.17
C ARG A 24 29.25 -13.06 -14.99
N ARG A 25 29.68 -12.34 -13.94
CA ARG A 25 28.82 -11.97 -12.81
C ARG A 25 27.56 -11.26 -13.30
N THR A 26 27.70 -10.23 -14.13
CA THR A 26 26.55 -9.51 -14.68
C THR A 26 25.64 -10.42 -15.50
N GLY A 27 26.21 -11.31 -16.32
CA GLY A 27 25.44 -12.29 -17.08
C GLY A 27 24.65 -13.26 -16.19
N VAL A 28 25.28 -13.79 -15.14
CA VAL A 28 24.65 -14.67 -14.15
C VAL A 28 23.52 -13.94 -13.42
N PHE A 29 23.73 -12.70 -12.99
CA PHE A 29 22.69 -11.92 -12.31
C PHE A 29 21.49 -11.65 -13.22
N LYS A 30 21.72 -11.34 -14.50
CA LYS A 30 20.63 -11.18 -15.48
C LYS A 30 19.83 -12.48 -15.65
N LYS A 31 20.51 -13.62 -15.80
CA LYS A 31 19.84 -14.93 -15.90
C LYS A 31 19.09 -15.32 -14.63
N ALA A 32 19.62 -15.00 -13.46
CA ALA A 32 18.93 -15.19 -12.19
C ALA A 32 17.66 -14.32 -12.10
N ASN A 33 17.72 -13.07 -12.57
CA ASN A 33 16.55 -12.19 -12.62
C ASN A 33 15.49 -12.69 -13.60
N GLU A 34 15.89 -13.11 -14.80
CA GLU A 34 14.99 -13.75 -15.78
C GLU A 34 14.30 -14.96 -15.16
N LEU A 35 15.05 -15.87 -14.53
CA LEU A 35 14.50 -17.07 -13.90
C LEU A 35 13.54 -16.73 -12.75
N ALA A 36 13.92 -15.79 -11.88
CA ALA A 36 13.08 -15.33 -10.78
C ALA A 36 11.76 -14.75 -11.30
N THR A 37 11.81 -13.97 -12.37
CA THR A 37 10.64 -13.32 -12.98
C THR A 37 9.73 -14.33 -13.69
N LEU A 38 10.32 -15.22 -14.51
CA LEU A 38 9.56 -16.17 -15.34
C LEU A 38 8.94 -17.30 -14.52
N CYS A 39 9.65 -17.78 -13.50
CA CYS A 39 9.24 -18.93 -12.72
C CYS A 39 8.73 -18.57 -11.31
N GLY A 40 8.75 -17.29 -10.93
CA GLY A 40 8.36 -16.85 -9.59
C GLY A 40 9.23 -17.43 -8.47
N VAL A 41 10.48 -17.79 -8.77
CA VAL A 41 11.37 -18.46 -7.81
C VAL A 41 12.11 -17.46 -6.94
N GLN A 42 12.36 -17.86 -5.69
CA GLN A 42 13.20 -17.11 -4.77
C GLN A 42 14.66 -17.54 -4.94
N ILE A 43 15.56 -16.58 -5.16
CA ILE A 43 16.96 -16.86 -5.47
C ILE A 43 17.87 -15.81 -4.82
N ALA A 44 19.03 -16.24 -4.35
CA ALA A 44 20.11 -15.36 -3.93
C ALA A 44 21.45 -15.90 -4.44
N ILE A 45 22.29 -14.99 -4.92
CA ILE A 45 23.64 -15.28 -5.42
C ILE A 45 24.59 -14.32 -4.74
N ILE A 46 25.66 -14.84 -4.13
CA ILE A 46 26.73 -14.07 -3.51
C ILE A 46 28.04 -14.52 -4.15
N VAL A 47 28.81 -13.59 -4.69
CA VAL A 47 30.11 -13.87 -5.30
C VAL A 47 31.15 -12.85 -4.85
N PHE A 48 32.37 -13.31 -4.62
CA PHE A 48 33.50 -12.45 -4.26
C PHE A 48 34.38 -12.24 -5.49
N SER A 49 34.83 -11.01 -5.71
CA SER A 49 35.85 -10.75 -6.73
C SER A 49 37.18 -11.40 -6.33
N PRO A 50 38.13 -11.53 -7.27
CA PRO A 50 39.50 -11.95 -6.93
C PRO A 50 40.16 -11.09 -5.83
N GLY A 51 39.74 -9.82 -5.69
CA GLY A 51 40.18 -8.92 -4.62
C GLY A 51 39.33 -9.00 -3.34
N GLY A 52 38.51 -10.02 -3.15
CA GLY A 52 37.71 -10.23 -1.95
C GLY A 52 36.47 -9.33 -1.80
N LYS A 53 36.14 -8.50 -2.80
CA LYS A 53 34.97 -7.62 -2.72
C LYS A 53 33.67 -8.42 -2.99
N PRO A 54 32.69 -8.41 -2.08
CA PRO A 54 31.43 -9.11 -2.28
C PRO A 54 30.54 -8.39 -3.30
N PHE A 55 29.78 -9.18 -4.05
CA PHE A 55 28.69 -8.75 -4.91
C PHE A 55 27.53 -9.72 -4.78
N SER A 56 26.31 -9.20 -4.78
CA SER A 56 25.14 -10.04 -4.59
C SER A 56 23.98 -9.65 -5.51
N PHE A 57 23.14 -10.64 -5.76
CA PHE A 57 21.82 -10.50 -6.37
C PHE A 57 20.83 -11.30 -5.54
N GLY A 58 19.63 -10.78 -5.34
CA GLY A 58 18.59 -11.51 -4.62
C GLY A 58 17.19 -11.10 -5.08
N HIS A 59 16.30 -12.08 -5.16
CA HIS A 59 14.88 -11.89 -5.39
C HIS A 59 14.10 -12.74 -4.38
N PRO A 60 13.24 -12.13 -3.53
CA PRO A 60 12.89 -10.71 -3.46
C PRO A 60 14.00 -9.80 -2.91
N ASN A 61 14.86 -10.32 -2.04
CA ASN A 61 16.14 -9.71 -1.65
C ASN A 61 17.04 -10.79 -1.01
N VAL A 62 18.34 -10.52 -0.87
CA VAL A 62 19.34 -11.49 -0.39
C VAL A 62 19.06 -11.91 1.05
N GLU A 63 18.75 -10.96 1.92
CA GLU A 63 18.53 -11.20 3.36
C GLU A 63 17.36 -12.16 3.58
N PHE A 64 16.24 -11.94 2.90
CA PHE A 64 15.06 -12.79 2.99
C PHE A 64 15.36 -14.24 2.60
N VAL A 65 16.08 -14.45 1.50
CA VAL A 65 16.45 -15.80 1.03
C VAL A 65 17.46 -16.45 1.98
N ALA A 66 18.44 -15.68 2.46
CA ALA A 66 19.43 -16.15 3.43
C ALA A 66 18.79 -16.56 4.76
N GLN A 67 17.92 -15.73 5.33
CA GLN A 67 17.17 -16.07 6.55
C GLN A 67 16.32 -17.32 6.37
N ARG A 68 15.61 -17.44 5.24
CA ARG A 68 14.83 -18.64 4.93
C ARG A 68 15.70 -19.89 4.88
N PHE A 69 16.90 -19.78 4.30
CA PHE A 69 17.86 -20.88 4.21
C PHE A 69 18.40 -21.26 5.59
N LEU A 70 18.90 -20.29 6.36
CA LEU A 70 19.50 -20.50 7.69
C LEU A 70 18.49 -20.99 8.74
N ASN A 71 17.23 -20.59 8.62
CA ASN A 71 16.17 -21.03 9.53
C ASN A 71 15.57 -22.38 9.13
N ARG A 72 15.99 -22.97 8.00
CA ARG A 72 15.48 -24.27 7.53
C ARG A 72 15.85 -25.42 8.47
N ASP A 73 17.03 -25.34 9.09
CA ASP A 73 17.54 -26.35 10.05
C ASP A 73 17.03 -26.15 11.48
N LYS A 74 16.35 -25.03 11.76
CA LYS A 74 15.73 -24.73 13.06
C LYS A 74 14.30 -25.24 13.18
N LYS A 75 13.79 -25.96 12.18
CA LYS A 75 12.50 -26.64 12.32
C LYS A 75 12.68 -27.84 13.24
N PRO A 76 12.03 -27.89 14.42
CA PRO A 76 11.96 -29.13 15.17
C PRO A 76 11.22 -30.14 14.30
N LYS A 77 11.77 -31.36 14.21
CA LYS A 77 11.05 -32.51 13.69
C LYS A 77 9.72 -32.57 14.46
N VAL A 78 8.62 -32.32 13.75
CA VAL A 78 7.21 -32.59 14.14
C VAL A 78 6.84 -32.32 15.61
N SER A 79 6.47 -31.06 15.92
CA SER A 79 5.35 -30.70 16.84
C SER A 79 5.26 -29.17 17.12
N ALA A 80 5.23 -28.31 16.11
CA ALA A 80 5.13 -26.85 16.33
C ALA A 80 4.44 -26.07 15.20
N GLY A 81 3.45 -26.67 14.54
CA GLY A 81 2.69 -26.05 13.45
C GLY A 81 1.54 -25.15 13.87
N SER A 82 1.39 -24.75 15.16
CA SER A 82 0.24 -23.93 15.58
C SER A 82 0.57 -22.45 15.74
N LEU A 83 1.61 -22.07 16.49
CA LEU A 83 1.80 -20.67 16.88
C LEU A 83 2.24 -19.73 15.73
N VAL A 84 3.16 -20.17 14.88
CA VAL A 84 3.70 -19.33 13.79
C VAL A 84 2.72 -19.19 12.63
N ASP A 85 1.93 -20.23 12.37
CA ASP A 85 0.89 -20.20 11.35
C ASP A 85 -0.31 -19.37 11.83
N SER A 86 -0.74 -19.49 13.09
CA SER A 86 -1.77 -18.61 13.67
C SER A 86 -1.37 -17.13 13.64
N GLN A 87 -0.09 -16.81 13.86
CA GLN A 87 0.38 -15.42 13.82
C GLN A 87 0.49 -14.88 12.39
N ARG A 88 0.77 -15.74 11.40
CA ARG A 88 0.71 -15.39 9.97
C ARG A 88 -0.73 -15.22 9.49
N GLU A 89 -1.63 -16.09 9.91
CA GLU A 89 -3.07 -16.02 9.60
C GLU A 89 -3.69 -14.75 10.17
N ALA A 90 -3.44 -14.45 11.45
CA ALA A 90 -3.92 -13.21 12.08
C ALA A 90 -3.41 -11.95 11.36
N ARG A 91 -2.17 -11.97 10.86
CA ARG A 91 -1.61 -10.86 10.08
C ARG A 91 -2.25 -10.75 8.70
N LEU A 92 -2.49 -11.87 8.02
CA LEU A 92 -3.17 -11.92 6.73
C LEU A 92 -4.61 -11.42 6.85
N GLU A 93 -5.32 -11.85 7.89
CA GLU A 93 -6.71 -11.46 8.16
C GLU A 93 -6.83 -9.96 8.46
N LYS A 94 -5.92 -9.42 9.27
CA LYS A 94 -5.84 -7.97 9.50
C LYS A 94 -5.60 -7.20 8.20
N LEU A 95 -4.68 -7.65 7.36
CA LEU A 95 -4.36 -6.98 6.10
C LEU A 95 -5.54 -7.04 5.11
N ASN A 96 -6.24 -8.18 5.07
CA ASN A 96 -7.42 -8.37 4.23
C ASN A 96 -8.59 -7.48 4.70
N SER A 97 -8.79 -7.34 6.01
CA SER A 97 -9.75 -6.38 6.57
C SER A 97 -9.42 -4.94 6.15
N GLN A 98 -8.16 -4.53 6.27
CA GLN A 98 -7.72 -3.19 5.85
C GLN A 98 -7.95 -2.96 4.35
N LEU A 99 -7.67 -3.95 3.51
CA LEU A 99 -7.92 -3.89 2.08
C LEU A 99 -9.41 -3.68 1.80
N ASN A 100 -10.28 -4.48 2.41
CA ASN A 100 -11.73 -4.37 2.24
C ASN A 100 -12.28 -3.02 2.71
N ASP A 101 -11.74 -2.45 3.79
CA ASP A 101 -12.15 -1.14 4.26
C ASP A 101 -11.73 -0.02 3.30
N ILE A 102 -10.52 -0.11 2.72
CA ILE A 102 -10.07 0.83 1.68
C ILE A 102 -10.94 0.70 0.43
N LEU A 103 -11.24 -0.52 -0.01
CA LEU A 103 -12.11 -0.76 -1.17
C LEU A 103 -13.52 -0.20 -0.94
N ARG A 104 -14.08 -0.38 0.26
CA ARG A 104 -15.37 0.21 0.63
C ARG A 104 -15.34 1.73 0.60
N LYS A 105 -14.31 2.35 1.17
CA LYS A 105 -14.13 3.81 1.14
C LYS A 105 -13.99 4.33 -0.29
N LEU A 106 -13.20 3.64 -1.12
CA LEU A 106 -13.00 4.01 -2.53
C LEU A 106 -14.30 3.89 -3.32
N HIS A 107 -15.05 2.80 -3.12
CA HIS A 107 -16.35 2.61 -3.75
C HIS A 107 -17.35 3.69 -3.32
N TYR A 108 -17.37 4.05 -2.04
CA TYR A 108 -18.20 5.14 -1.53
C TYR A 108 -17.84 6.48 -2.18
N GLU A 109 -16.56 6.86 -2.20
CA GLU A 109 -16.11 8.11 -2.82
C GLU A 109 -16.37 8.13 -4.33
N ARG A 110 -16.19 7.00 -5.04
CA ARG A 110 -16.52 6.90 -6.47
C ARG A 110 -18.01 7.13 -6.71
N LYS A 111 -18.88 6.43 -5.97
CA LYS A 111 -20.34 6.61 -6.09
C LYS A 111 -20.77 8.02 -5.71
N ARG A 112 -20.13 8.63 -4.71
CA ARG A 112 -20.34 10.04 -4.34
C ARG A 112 -19.95 10.97 -5.48
N GLY A 113 -18.80 10.74 -6.11
CA GLY A 113 -18.34 11.47 -7.29
C GLY A 113 -19.34 11.40 -8.45
N GLU A 114 -19.84 10.20 -8.77
CA GLU A 114 -20.84 10.02 -9.83
C GLU A 114 -22.15 10.76 -9.56
N LEU A 115 -22.62 10.77 -8.30
CA LEU A 115 -23.81 11.52 -7.91
C LEU A 115 -23.60 13.03 -8.02
N LEU A 116 -22.43 13.52 -7.59
CA LEU A 116 -22.06 14.94 -7.73
C LEU A 116 -21.99 15.34 -9.20
N GLU A 117 -21.38 14.52 -10.04
CA GLU A 117 -21.28 14.77 -11.47
C GLU A 117 -22.67 14.81 -12.15
N LYS A 118 -23.57 13.87 -11.81
CA LYS A 118 -24.95 13.86 -12.30
C LYS A 118 -25.73 15.09 -11.83
N ALA A 119 -25.59 15.48 -10.57
CA ALA A 119 -26.24 16.67 -10.01
C ALA A 119 -25.73 17.96 -10.66
N MET A 120 -24.43 18.05 -10.98
CA MET A 120 -23.82 19.17 -11.68
C MET A 120 -24.31 19.27 -13.13
N LYS A 121 -24.38 18.15 -13.86
CA LYS A 121 -24.94 18.08 -15.22
C LYS A 121 -26.40 18.54 -15.27
N LEU A 122 -27.22 18.15 -14.28
CA LEU A 122 -28.62 18.58 -14.18
C LEU A 122 -28.77 20.07 -13.87
N LYS A 123 -27.79 20.68 -13.19
CA LYS A 123 -27.75 22.12 -12.91
C LYS A 123 -27.09 22.96 -14.02
N GLY A 124 -26.62 22.33 -15.11
CA GLY A 124 -25.99 23.02 -16.23
C GLY A 124 -24.67 23.71 -15.90
N SER A 125 -23.98 23.29 -14.84
CA SER A 125 -22.71 23.87 -14.40
C SER A 125 -21.56 22.91 -14.72
N GLU A 126 -20.63 23.35 -15.57
CA GLU A 126 -19.33 22.71 -15.72
C GLU A 126 -18.39 23.14 -14.59
N PRO A 127 -17.52 22.25 -14.09
CA PRO A 127 -16.56 22.59 -13.04
C PRO A 127 -15.44 23.46 -13.63
N LYS A 128 -15.65 24.77 -13.63
CA LYS A 128 -14.56 25.74 -13.79
C LYS A 128 -13.75 25.77 -12.51
N LEU A 129 -12.42 25.74 -12.63
CA LEU A 129 -11.55 25.97 -11.49
C LEU A 129 -11.79 27.39 -10.95
N ILE A 130 -11.68 27.60 -9.64
CA ILE A 130 -11.91 28.92 -9.02
C ILE A 130 -11.07 30.03 -9.70
N GLY A 131 -9.87 29.67 -10.21
CA GLY A 131 -8.99 30.58 -10.94
C GLY A 131 -9.45 30.96 -12.36
N GLU A 132 -10.50 30.35 -12.88
CA GLU A 132 -11.05 30.59 -14.23
C GLU A 132 -12.36 31.40 -14.20
N LEU A 133 -12.80 31.83 -13.02
CA LEU A 133 -14.03 32.59 -12.82
C LEU A 133 -13.76 34.11 -12.92
N ASN A 134 -14.70 34.84 -13.52
CA ASN A 134 -14.64 36.31 -13.53
C ASN A 134 -15.08 36.89 -12.16
N LEU A 135 -14.81 38.17 -11.89
CA LEU A 135 -15.06 38.80 -10.59
C LEU A 135 -16.54 38.77 -10.17
N ASP A 136 -17.47 38.85 -11.13
CA ASP A 136 -18.91 38.82 -10.87
C ASP A 136 -19.40 37.41 -10.55
N GLU A 137 -18.92 36.39 -11.27
CA GLU A 137 -19.15 34.98 -10.96
C GLU A 137 -18.58 34.60 -9.59
N LEU A 138 -17.39 35.12 -9.25
CA LEU A 138 -16.74 34.87 -7.96
C LEU A 138 -17.52 35.53 -6.79
N ARG A 139 -18.05 36.73 -7.01
CA ARG A 139 -18.89 37.43 -6.03
C ARG A 139 -20.23 36.70 -5.84
N LYS A 140 -20.83 36.20 -6.91
CA LYS A 140 -22.06 35.39 -6.85
C LYS A 140 -21.82 34.08 -6.09
N MET A 141 -20.72 33.38 -6.39
CA MET A 141 -20.33 32.15 -5.69
C MET A 141 -20.08 32.40 -4.19
N LYS A 142 -19.44 33.53 -3.84
CA LYS A 142 -19.27 33.94 -2.44
C LYS A 142 -20.62 34.11 -1.73
N GLY A 143 -21.58 34.79 -2.35
CA GLY A 143 -22.92 34.97 -1.79
C GLY A 143 -23.68 33.66 -1.60
N GLU A 144 -23.64 32.76 -2.59
CA GLU A 144 -24.24 31.42 -2.49
C GLU A 144 -23.60 30.59 -1.37
N LEU A 145 -22.28 30.73 -1.16
CA LEU A 145 -21.56 30.04 -0.08
C LEU A 145 -21.92 30.61 1.31
N GLU A 146 -22.07 31.93 1.43
CA GLU A 146 -22.51 32.59 2.67
C GLU A 146 -23.93 32.16 3.05
N GLU A 147 -24.85 32.09 2.07
CA GLU A 147 -26.23 31.62 2.30
C GLU A 147 -26.26 30.14 2.72
N LEU A 148 -25.44 29.30 2.09
CA LEU A 148 -25.31 27.90 2.47
C LEU A 148 -24.75 27.74 3.88
N HIS A 149 -23.78 28.59 4.26
CA HIS A 149 -23.17 28.58 5.59
C HIS A 149 -24.20 28.94 6.68
N GLU A 150 -25.05 29.93 6.45
CA GLU A 150 -26.14 30.27 7.37
C GLU A 150 -27.18 29.14 7.51
N LYS A 151 -27.57 28.52 6.38
CA LYS A 151 -28.46 27.35 6.41
C LYS A 151 -27.86 26.17 7.19
N LEU A 152 -26.56 25.90 7.01
CA LEU A 152 -25.85 24.85 7.74
C LEU A 152 -25.79 25.15 9.24
N ARG A 153 -25.48 26.39 9.61
CA ARG A 153 -25.47 26.84 11.01
C ARG A 153 -26.83 26.60 11.67
N GLY A 154 -27.93 26.93 10.99
CA GLY A 154 -29.29 26.64 11.48
C GLY A 154 -29.58 25.14 11.67
N ARG A 155 -29.15 24.27 10.75
CA ARG A 155 -29.34 22.82 10.91
C ARG A 155 -28.53 22.22 12.06
N VAL A 156 -27.35 22.78 12.34
CA VAL A 156 -26.53 22.37 13.48
C VAL A 156 -27.23 22.71 14.79
N THR A 157 -27.74 23.94 14.93
CA THR A 157 -28.46 24.35 16.15
C THR A 157 -29.75 23.55 16.35
N GLU A 158 -30.48 23.21 15.28
CA GLU A 158 -31.65 22.33 15.34
C GLU A 158 -31.29 20.91 15.82
N MET A 159 -30.20 20.33 15.32
CA MET A 159 -29.72 19.02 15.77
C MET A 159 -29.28 19.05 17.24
N GLU A 160 -28.58 20.10 17.67
CA GLU A 160 -28.15 20.28 19.05
C GLU A 160 -29.34 20.45 20.00
N ALA A 161 -30.36 21.21 19.60
CA ALA A 161 -31.60 21.36 20.34
C ALA A 161 -32.36 20.02 20.43
N SER A 162 -32.45 19.29 19.32
CA SER A 162 -33.11 17.96 19.27
C SER A 162 -32.40 16.94 20.15
N SER A 163 -31.06 16.94 20.14
CA SER A 163 -30.23 16.09 21.01
C SER A 163 -30.44 16.42 22.49
N SER A 164 -30.51 17.71 22.84
CA SER A 164 -30.74 18.18 24.21
C SER A 164 -32.15 17.79 24.72
N LEU A 165 -33.18 17.89 23.88
CA LEU A 165 -34.54 17.45 24.21
C LEU A 165 -34.63 15.94 24.43
N LEU A 166 -33.96 15.15 23.60
CA LEU A 166 -33.86 13.68 23.76
C LEU A 166 -33.17 13.28 25.07
N LEU A 167 -32.16 14.03 25.51
CA LEU A 167 -31.49 13.81 26.80
C LEU A 167 -32.39 14.13 28.00
N LEU A 168 -33.21 15.19 27.90
CA LEU A 168 -34.16 15.57 28.96
C LEU A 168 -35.32 14.57 29.08
N SER A 169 -35.78 14.02 27.95
CA SER A 169 -36.83 12.99 27.89
C SER A 169 -36.44 11.66 28.58
N LYS A 170 -35.13 11.40 28.77
CA LYS A 170 -34.61 10.16 29.38
C LYS A 170 -34.37 10.24 30.90
N LYS A 171 -34.71 11.33 31.59
CA LYS A 171 -34.57 11.39 33.06
C LYS A 171 -35.69 10.57 33.73
N PRO A 172 -35.38 9.65 34.67
CA PRO A 172 -36.38 8.80 35.29
C PRO A 172 -37.29 9.62 36.21
N THR A 173 -38.60 9.53 36.00
CA THR A 173 -39.61 9.95 36.97
C THR A 173 -39.44 9.09 38.22
N ARG A 174 -38.99 9.71 39.33
CA ARG A 174 -39.03 9.09 40.66
C ARG A 174 -40.50 8.86 41.02
N GLU A 175 -41.00 7.66 40.74
CA GLU A 175 -42.23 7.19 41.36
C GLU A 175 -41.95 6.95 42.85
N LYS A 176 -42.57 7.80 43.67
CA LYS A 176 -42.76 7.55 45.09
C LYS A 176 -43.71 6.36 45.20
N HIS A 177 -43.29 5.26 45.80
CA HIS A 177 -44.21 4.31 46.41
C HIS A 177 -44.09 4.46 47.93
N GLN A 178 -45.17 5.01 48.49
CA GLN A 178 -45.50 5.05 49.90
C GLN A 178 -46.34 3.80 50.22
N SER A 179 -46.04 3.25 51.40
CA SER A 179 -46.86 2.39 52.26
C SER A 179 -47.09 0.94 51.84
#